data_AF-A0AAJ7W6K8-F1
#
_entry.id   AF-A0AAJ7W6K8-F1
#
_cell.length_a   1.000
_cell.length_b   1.000
_cell.length_c   1.000
_cell.angle_alpha   90.00
_cell.angle_beta   90.00
_cell.angle_gamma   90.00
#
_symmetry.space_group_name_H-M   'P 1'
#
loop_
_entity.id
_entity.type
_entity.pdbx_description
1 polymer ?
#
loop_
_entity_poly.entity_id
_entity_poly.type
_entity_poly.pdbx_seq_one_letter_code
_entity_poly.pdbx_strand_id
1 'polypeptide(L)' 'MCKMAVLGRGSMKDRLKEEELRVSGDPKFSHLMEDLHVEISAYATPAEAHARIAYALAEVRRFLVPYCTIC' A
#
# COMPACT_ATOMS: atom_id res chain seq x y z
N MET A 1 15.09 -6.87 -4.24
CA MET A 1 13.91 -7.27 -3.42
C MET A 1 12.81 -6.25 -3.64
N CYS A 2 11.54 -6.67 -3.76
CA CYS A 2 10.38 -5.77 -3.77
C CYS A 2 9.65 -5.88 -2.43
N LYS A 3 9.31 -4.73 -1.86
CA LYS A 3 8.54 -4.60 -0.63
C LYS A 3 7.21 -3.97 -0.97
N MET A 4 6.14 -4.54 -0.44
CA MET A 4 4.78 -4.01 -0.57
C MET A 4 4.22 -3.78 0.83
N ALA A 5 3.56 -2.65 1.04
CA ALA A 5 2.87 -2.33 2.28
C ALA A 5 1.51 -1.72 1.98
N VAL A 6 0.49 -2.10 2.74
CA VAL A 6 -0.81 -1.43 2.73
C VAL A 6 -0.75 -0.34 3.77
N LEU A 7 -0.89 0.90 3.33
CA LEU A 7 -0.79 2.11 4.14
C LEU A 7 -2.04 2.97 3.89
N GLY A 8 -2.12 4.12 4.55
CA GLY A 8 -3.31 4.96 4.48
C GLY A 8 -4.34 4.66 5.58
N ARG A 9 -5.37 5.49 5.58
CA ARG A 9 -6.51 5.39 6.49
C ARG A 9 -7.31 4.12 6.25
N GLY A 10 -7.55 3.34 7.29
CA GLY A 10 -8.21 2.04 7.24
C GLY A 10 -7.27 0.88 6.91
N SER A 11 -5.95 1.11 6.89
CA SER A 11 -4.95 0.04 6.76
C SER A 11 -4.87 -0.85 8.01
N MET A 12 -5.33 -0.34 9.17
CA MET A 12 -5.37 -1.11 10.41
C MET A 12 -6.75 -1.74 10.62
N LYS A 13 -6.76 -2.99 11.13
CA LYS A 13 -8.00 -3.68 11.47
C LYS A 13 -8.75 -3.00 12.62
N ASP A 14 -8.00 -2.44 13.58
CA ASP A 14 -8.53 -1.71 14.72
C ASP A 14 -8.52 -0.20 14.46
N ARG A 15 -9.70 0.37 14.24
CA ARG A 15 -9.89 1.78 13.93
C ARG A 15 -9.62 2.71 15.11
N LEU A 16 -9.80 2.24 16.35
CA LEU A 16 -9.58 3.06 17.54
C LEU A 16 -8.07 3.29 17.72
N LYS A 17 -7.30 2.21 17.61
CA LYS A 17 -5.84 2.27 17.69
C LYS A 17 -5.23 3.05 16.53
N GLU A 18 -5.81 2.95 15.33
CA GLU A 18 -5.37 3.74 14.18
C GLU A 18 -5.48 5.24 14.46
N GLU A 19 -6.62 5.68 15.00
CA GLU A 19 -6.85 7.08 15.34
C GLU A 19 -5.92 7.58 16.45
N GLU A 20 -5.67 6.78 17.48
CA GLU A 20 -4.69 7.09 18.53
C GLU A 20 -3.28 7.29 17.97
N LEU A 21 -2.83 6.40 17.08
CA LEU A 21 -1.51 6.48 16.45
C LEU A 21 -1.40 7.65 15.46
N ARG A 22 -2.51 7.98 14.80
CA ARG A 22 -2.61 9.16 13.93
C ARG A 22 -2.48 10.46 14.73
N VAL A 23 -3.12 10.53 15.90
CA VAL A 23 -3.05 11.70 16.81
C VAL A 23 -1.70 11.80 17.51
N SER A 24 -1.02 10.66 17.76
CA SER A 24 0.32 10.63 18.34
C SER A 24 1.36 11.43 17.54
N GLY A 25 1.11 11.70 16.25
CA GLY A 25 1.98 12.56 15.42
C GLY A 25 3.33 11.96 15.07
N ASP A 26 3.53 10.66 15.32
CA ASP A 26 4.78 9.96 15.05
C ASP A 26 5.01 9.89 13.52
N PRO A 27 6.20 10.25 13.01
CA PRO A 27 6.48 10.27 11.57
C PRO A 27 6.31 8.89 10.92
N LYS A 28 6.45 7.82 11.71
CA LYS A 28 6.18 6.44 11.28
C LYS A 28 4.73 6.22 10.86
N PHE A 29 3.78 6.93 11.47
CA PHE A 29 2.34 6.80 11.24
C PHE A 29 1.77 7.96 10.41
N SER A 30 2.62 8.81 9.83
CA SER A 30 2.18 9.91 8.97
C SER A 30 1.32 9.43 7.78
N HIS A 31 1.57 8.20 7.31
CA HIS A 31 0.79 7.56 6.25
C HIS A 31 -0.69 7.35 6.63
N LEU A 32 -1.07 7.35 7.90
CA LEU A 32 -2.47 7.21 8.33
C LEU A 32 -3.34 8.43 7.98
N MET A 33 -2.72 9.56 7.60
CA MET A 33 -3.44 10.75 7.11
C MET A 33 -3.77 10.68 5.62
N GLU A 34 -3.12 9.77 4.89
CA GLU A 34 -3.34 9.58 3.45
C GLU A 34 -4.49 8.61 3.20
N ASP A 35 -5.04 8.61 1.98
CA ASP A 35 -6.05 7.64 1.58
C ASP A 35 -5.49 6.22 1.56
N LEU A 36 -6.35 5.20 1.72
CA LEU A 36 -5.95 3.79 1.67
C LEU A 36 -5.21 3.48 0.35
N HIS A 37 -3.95 3.10 0.43
CA HIS A 37 -3.11 2.84 -0.73
C HIS A 37 -2.14 1.69 -0.49
N VAL A 38 -1.56 1.19 -1.59
CA VAL A 38 -0.51 0.18 -1.56
C VAL A 38 0.79 0.84 -1.99
N GLU A 39 1.76 0.89 -1.07
CA GLU A 39 3.10 1.35 -1.36
C GLU A 39 3.94 0.18 -1.90
N ILE A 40 4.58 0.38 -3.05
CA ILE A 40 5.45 -0.61 -3.70
C ILE A 40 6.85 -0.02 -3.82
N SER A 41 7.81 -0.60 -3.09
CA SER A 41 9.20 -0.14 -3.03
C SER A 41 10.14 -1.24 -3.49
N ALA A 42 11.01 -0.97 -4.46
CA ALA A 42 11.96 -1.94 -5.01
C ALA A 42 13.40 -1.44 -4.85
N TYR A 43 14.29 -2.31 -4.37
CA TYR A 43 15.73 -2.04 -4.29
C TYR A 43 16.48 -2.89 -5.32
N ALA A 44 17.06 -2.23 -6.33
CA ALA A 44 17.80 -2.82 -7.45
C ALA A 44 18.57 -1.74 -8.24
N THR A 45 19.26 -2.12 -9.31
CA THR A 45 19.74 -1.18 -10.33
C THR A 45 18.56 -0.49 -11.03
N PRO A 46 18.72 0.72 -11.59
CA PRO A 46 17.59 1.49 -12.13
C PRO A 46 16.72 0.70 -13.13
N ALA A 47 17.36 0.02 -14.08
CA ALA A 47 16.65 -0.79 -15.08
C ALA A 47 15.84 -1.93 -14.43
N GLU A 48 16.43 -2.66 -13.49
CA GLU A 48 15.76 -3.75 -12.78
C GLU A 48 14.67 -3.23 -11.84
N ALA A 49 14.86 -2.09 -11.19
CA ALA A 49 13.91 -1.50 -10.27
C ALA A 49 12.62 -1.13 -11.01
N HIS A 50 12.75 -0.48 -12.17
CA HIS A 50 11.60 -0.17 -13.03
C HIS A 50 10.89 -1.44 -13.52
N ALA A 51 11.64 -2.43 -13.99
CA ALA A 51 11.06 -3.70 -14.45
C ALA A 51 10.28 -4.41 -13.34
N ARG A 52 10.85 -4.44 -12.11
CA ARG A 52 10.21 -5.06 -10.95
C ARG A 52 8.95 -4.32 -10.48
N ILE A 53 8.97 -2.99 -10.48
CA ILE A 53 7.79 -2.18 -10.15
C ILE A 53 6.70 -2.38 -11.20
N ALA A 54 7.04 -2.37 -12.48
CA ALA A 54 6.10 -2.61 -13.57
C ALA A 54 5.42 -3.98 -13.44
N TYR A 55 6.21 -5.02 -13.15
CA TYR A 55 5.69 -6.37 -12.92
C TYR A 55 4.76 -6.43 -11.70
N ALA A 56 5.17 -5.82 -10.58
CA ALA A 56 4.36 -5.73 -9.37
C ALA A 56 3.00 -5.04 -9.62
N LEU A 57 2.99 -3.94 -10.38
CA LEU A 57 1.75 -3.21 -10.71
C LEU A 57 0.80 -4.05 -11.56
N ALA A 58 1.32 -4.84 -12.51
CA ALA A 58 0.52 -5.72 -13.35
C ALA A 58 -0.23 -6.77 -12.53
N GLU A 59 0.42 -7.33 -11.51
CA GLU A 59 -0.18 -8.33 -10.62
C GLU A 59 -1.20 -7.71 -9.64
N VAL A 60 -0.87 -6.57 -9.02
CA VAL A 60 -1.76 -5.88 -8.06
C VAL A 60 -3.09 -5.46 -8.72
N ARG A 61 -3.06 -5.07 -10.00
CA ARG A 61 -4.26 -4.65 -10.74
C ARG A 61 -5.39 -5.68 -10.72
N ARG A 62 -5.07 -6.98 -10.65
CA ARG A 62 -6.06 -8.07 -10.57
C ARG A 62 -6.86 -8.07 -9.26
N PHE A 63 -6.29 -7.51 -8.20
CA PHE A 63 -6.93 -7.44 -6.87
C PHE A 63 -7.71 -6.15 -6.66
N LEU A 64 -7.39 -5.10 -7.43
CA LEU A 64 -8.06 -3.79 -7.33
C LEU A 64 -9.39 -3.73 -8.08
N VAL A 65 -9.62 -4.67 -9.01
CA VAL A 65 -10.87 -4.76 -9.76
C VAL A 65 -11.65 -5.97 -9.25
N PRO A 66 -12.76 -5.78 -8.52
CA PRO A 66 -13.60 -6.90 -8.13
C PRO A 66 -14.22 -7.51 -9.39
N TYR A 67 -14.01 -8.81 -9.61
CA TYR A 67 -14.74 -9.55 -10.63
C TYR A 67 -16.19 -9.66 -10.17
N CYS A 68 -17.11 -8.98 -10.85
CA CYS A 68 -18.52 -9.30 -10.75
C CYS A 68 -18.75 -10.61 -11.51
N THR A 69 -18.73 -11.75 -10.82
CA THR A 69 -19.14 -13.05 -11.37
C THR A 69 -20.67 -13.22 -11.44
N ILE A 70 -21.42 -12.14 -11.25
CA ILE A 70 -22.89 -12.12 -11.28
C ILE A 70 -23.33 -11.03 -12.28
N CYS A 71 -23.08 -11.25 -13.56
CA CYS A 71 -23.74 -10.59 -14.68
C CYS A 71 -24.01 -11.64 -15.76
#